data_AF-A0A645HRP6-F1
#
_entry.id   AF-A0A645HRP6-F1
#
_cell.length_a   1.000
_cell.length_b   1.000
_cell.length_c   1.000
_cell.angle_alpha   90.00
_cell.angle_beta   90.00
_cell.angle_gamma   90.00
#
_symmetry.space_group_name_H-M   'P 1'
#
loop_
_entity.id
_entity.type
_entity.pdbx_description
1 polymer ?
#
loop_
_entity_poly.entity_id
_entity_poly.type
_entity_poly.pdbx_seq_one_letter_code
_entity_poly.pdbx_strand_id
1 'polypeptide(L)' 'MPGIQRLGAELTDAWATVYGSGPQITIGALLPTVNRARQFLSSPEWEGLFDSLNTYVHNFSQKMVEARGGFQL' A
#
# COMPACT_ATOMS: atom_id res chain seq x y z
N MET A 1 -6.65 -6.99 -1.34
CA MET A 1 -7.07 -6.39 -2.63
C MET A 1 -6.46 -7.20 -3.77
N PRO A 2 -7.26 -7.79 -4.67
CA PRO A 2 -6.75 -8.73 -5.67
C PRO A 2 -5.71 -8.14 -6.63
N GLY A 3 -5.78 -6.85 -6.94
CA GLY A 3 -4.82 -6.18 -7.84
C GLY A 3 -3.41 -6.12 -7.26
N ILE A 4 -3.27 -5.76 -5.98
CA ILE A 4 -1.97 -5.61 -5.30
C ILE A 4 -1.29 -6.97 -5.10
N GLN A 5 -2.07 -8.02 -4.77
CA GLN A 5 -1.54 -9.38 -4.59
C GLN A 5 -1.01 -9.99 -5.90
N ARG A 6 -1.68 -9.74 -7.03
CA ARG A 6 -1.22 -10.21 -8.35
C ARG A 6 0.09 -9.57 -8.79
N LEU A 7 0.41 -8.39 -8.27
CA LEU A 7 1.60 -7.62 -8.58
C LEU A 7 2.79 -7.96 -7.67
N GLY A 8 2.67 -9.00 -6.84
CA GLY A 8 3.76 -9.52 -6.02
C GLY A 8 3.99 -8.77 -4.71
N ALA A 9 3.07 -7.91 -4.32
CA ALA A 9 3.04 -7.32 -2.99
C ALA A 9 2.25 -8.23 -2.04
N GLU A 10 2.84 -8.56 -0.90
CA GLU A 10 2.19 -9.31 0.15
C GLU A 10 1.40 -8.35 1.03
N LEU A 11 0.09 -8.52 1.08
CA LEU A 11 -0.76 -7.71 1.95
C LEU A 11 -0.54 -8.16 3.40
N THR A 12 0.00 -7.29 4.24
CA THR A 12 0.25 -7.62 5.65
C THR A 12 -0.93 -7.22 6.53
N ASP A 13 -1.46 -6.02 6.32
CA ASP A 13 -2.42 -5.42 7.24
C ASP A 13 -3.45 -4.56 6.51
N ALA A 14 -4.64 -4.45 7.10
CA ALA A 14 -5.64 -3.48 6.71
C ALA A 14 -6.33 -2.95 7.97
N TRP A 15 -6.28 -1.64 8.17
CA TRP A 15 -6.85 -0.95 9.32
C TRP A 15 -7.95 0.00 8.88
N ALA A 16 -9.01 0.09 9.68
CA ALA A 16 -10.04 1.11 9.53
C ALA A 16 -10.04 2.02 10.77
N THR A 17 -9.95 3.33 10.55
CA THR A 17 -10.04 4.32 11.64
C THR A 17 -11.51 4.55 11.99
N VAL A 18 -11.92 4.05 13.17
CA VAL A 18 -13.29 4.23 13.69
C VAL A 18 -13.45 5.57 14.41
N TYR A 19 -12.37 6.10 15.00
CA TYR A 19 -12.35 7.35 15.73
C TYR A 19 -11.04 8.11 15.52
N GLY A 20 -11.12 9.42 15.30
CA GLY A 20 -9.99 10.30 14.98
C GLY A 20 -10.04 10.86 13.55
N SER A 21 -9.07 11.71 13.22
CA SER A 21 -8.99 12.43 11.93
C SER A 21 -7.99 11.82 10.93
N GLY A 22 -7.48 10.62 11.21
CA GLY A 22 -6.56 9.92 10.33
C GLY A 22 -7.23 9.32 9.08
N PRO A 23 -6.44 8.67 8.19
CA PRO A 23 -6.98 7.99 7.03
C PRO A 23 -8.02 6.94 7.44
N GLN A 24 -9.23 6.98 6.85
CA GLN A 24 -10.31 6.05 7.19
C GLN A 24 -9.94 4.59 6.91
N ILE A 25 -9.13 4.35 5.88
CA ILE A 25 -8.61 3.02 5.51
C ILE A 25 -7.09 3.14 5.36
N THR A 26 -6.34 2.28 6.01
CA THR A 26 -4.88 2.15 5.87
C THR A 26 -4.54 0.73 5.48
N ILE A 27 -3.67 0.56 4.49
CA ILE A 27 -3.29 -0.75 3.95
C ILE A 27 -1.76 -0.89 4.04
N GLY A 28 -1.31 -1.97 4.65
CA GLY A 28 0.09 -2.38 4.71
C GLY A 28 0.39 -3.44 3.66
N ALA A 29 1.47 -3.27 2.92
CA ALA A 29 1.97 -4.27 2.00
C ALA A 29 3.50 -4.36 2.06
N LEU A 30 4.03 -5.58 2.00
CA LEU A 30 5.45 -5.87 1.92
C LEU A 30 5.83 -6.22 0.50
N LEU A 31 6.99 -5.70 0.10
CA LEU A 31 7.65 -6.02 -1.16
C LEU A 31 9.05 -6.55 -0.84
N PRO A 32 9.54 -7.55 -1.58
CA PRO A 32 10.75 -8.30 -1.19
C PRO A 32 12.04 -7.47 -1.29
N THR A 33 12.08 -6.46 -2.16
CA THR A 33 13.23 -5.56 -2.29
C THR A 33 12.79 -4.15 -2.67
N VAL A 34 13.65 -3.15 -2.38
CA VAL A 34 13.43 -1.76 -2.79
C VAL A 34 13.32 -1.62 -4.32
N ASN A 35 14.12 -2.39 -5.07
CA ASN A 35 14.04 -2.38 -6.55
C ASN A 35 12.69 -2.90 -7.05
N ARG A 36 12.19 -3.99 -6.46
CA ARG A 36 10.84 -4.50 -6.78
C ARG A 36 9.76 -3.49 -6.38
N ALA A 37 9.91 -2.82 -5.24
CA ALA A 37 8.98 -1.80 -4.80
C ALA A 37 8.93 -0.60 -5.76
N ARG A 38 10.08 -0.12 -6.23
CA ARG A 38 10.16 0.94 -7.25
C ARG A 38 9.52 0.52 -8.57
N GLN A 39 9.84 -0.68 -9.06
CA GLN A 39 9.24 -1.23 -10.29
C GLN A 39 7.72 -1.38 -10.17
N PHE A 40 7.25 -1.83 -9.01
CA PHE A 40 5.82 -1.92 -8.71
C PHE A 40 5.15 -0.55 -8.76
N LEU A 41 5.72 0.45 -8.08
CA LEU A 41 5.14 1.81 -8.03
C LEU A 41 5.20 2.54 -9.38
N SER A 42 6.11 2.16 -10.28
CA SER A 42 6.19 2.68 -11.64
C SER A 42 5.51 1.78 -12.69
N SER A 43 4.77 0.75 -12.25
CA SER A 43 4.13 -0.18 -13.18
C SER A 43 2.81 0.39 -13.70
N PRO A 44 2.50 0.20 -15.00
CA PRO A 44 1.22 0.63 -15.57
C PRO A 44 0.00 0.04 -14.82
N GLU A 45 0.15 -1.15 -14.27
CA GLU A 45 -0.88 -1.83 -13.50
C GLU A 45 -1.16 -1.12 -12.16
N TRP A 46 -0.11 -0.63 -11.49
CA TRP A 46 -0.27 0.18 -10.28
C TRP A 46 -0.86 1.55 -10.60
N GLU A 47 -0.41 2.19 -11.67
CA GLU A 47 -0.96 3.47 -12.12
C GLU A 47 -2.46 3.37 -12.42
N GLY A 48 -2.89 2.34 -13.17
CA GLY A 48 -4.31 2.12 -13.45
C GLY A 48 -5.15 1.82 -12.20
N LEU A 49 -4.58 1.10 -11.23
CA LEU A 49 -5.22 0.89 -9.94
C LEU A 49 -5.32 2.21 -9.14
N PHE A 50 -4.26 3.00 -9.13
CA PHE A 50 -4.20 4.30 -8.45
C PHE A 50 -5.24 5.27 -9.03
N ASP A 51 -5.35 5.38 -10.34
CA ASP A 51 -6.34 6.23 -11.01
C ASP A 51 -7.78 5.79 -10.69
N SER A 52 -8.02 4.48 -10.69
CA SER A 52 -9.31 3.91 -10.29
C SER A 52 -9.62 4.26 -8.85
N LEU A 53 -8.66 4.09 -7.94
CA LEU A 53 -8.83 4.43 -6.52
C LEU A 53 -9.12 5.91 -6.33
N ASN A 54 -8.41 6.79 -7.04
CA ASN A 54 -8.59 8.25 -6.92
C ASN A 54 -10.00 8.72 -7.34
N THR A 55 -10.75 7.88 -8.07
CA THR A 55 -12.17 8.13 -8.38
C THR A 55 -13.10 7.83 -7.20
N TYR A 56 -12.68 6.98 -6.25
CA TYR A 56 -13.48 6.51 -5.12
C TYR A 56 -12.99 7.00 -3.75
N VAL A 57 -11.73 7.45 -3.63
CA VAL A 57 -11.14 7.87 -2.37
C VAL A 57 -10.71 9.34 -2.40
N HIS A 58 -10.95 10.05 -1.30
CA HIS A 58 -10.45 11.41 -1.09
C HIS A 58 -9.20 11.38 -0.21
N ASN A 59 -8.24 12.26 -0.48
CA ASN A 59 -6.99 12.42 0.29
C ASN A 59 -6.15 11.13 0.37
N PHE A 60 -6.05 10.39 -0.73
CA PHE A 60 -5.15 9.24 -0.82
C PHE A 60 -3.70 9.68 -0.61
N SER A 61 -2.97 8.92 0.21
CA SER A 61 -1.54 9.10 0.40
C SER A 61 -0.86 7.74 0.46
N GLN A 62 0.37 7.67 -0.05
CA GLN A 62 1.20 6.47 0.01
C GLN A 62 2.58 6.82 0.53
N LYS A 63 3.19 5.91 1.29
CA LYS A 63 4.55 6.06 1.79
C LYS A 63 5.26 4.72 1.73
N MET A 64 6.43 4.71 1.11
CA MET A 64 7.34 3.56 1.14
C MET A 64 8.32 3.74 2.30
N VAL A 65 8.42 2.72 3.15
CA VAL A 65 9.37 2.66 4.27
C VAL A 65 10.10 1.33 4.22
N GLU A 66 11.38 1.32 4.60
CA GLU A 66 12.11 0.07 4.76
C GLU A 66 11.51 -0.72 5.92
N ALA A 67 11.21 -1.99 5.69
CA ALA A 67 10.75 -2.90 6.73
C ALA A 67 11.90 -3.11 7.73
N ARG A 68 11.76 -2.56 8.94
CA ARG A 68 12.68 -2.85 10.04
C ARG A 68 12.09 -4.00 10.84
N GLY A 69 12.78 -5.15 10.86
CA GLY A 69 12.48 -6.25 11.77
C GLY A 69 12.81 -5.80 13.20
N GLY A 70 11.82 -5.24 13.89
CA GLY A 70 12.07 -4.57 15.15
C GLY A 70 10.79 -4.19 15.87
N PHE A 71 9.95 -5.18 16.16
CA PHE A 71 9.11 -5.11 17.35
C PHE A 71 9.23 -6.45 18.07
N GLN A 72 9.78 -6.37 19.29
CA GLN A 72 10.10 -7.44 20.24
C GLN A 72 11.40 -8.23 19.99
N LEU A 73 12.42 -7.88 20.78
CA LEU A 73 13.28 -8.86 21.46
C LEU A 73 12.83 -8.90 22.93
#